data_AF-A0A6I0KFP4-F1
#
_entry.id   AF-A0A6I0KFP4-F1
#
_cell.length_a   1.000
_cell.length_b   1.000
_cell.length_c   1.000
_cell.angle_alpha   90.00
_cell.angle_beta   90.00
_cell.angle_gamma   90.00
#
_symmetry.space_group_name_H-M   'P 1'
#
loop_
_entity.id
_entity.type
_entity.pdbx_description
1 polymer ?
#
loop_
_entity_poly.entity_id
_entity_poly.type
_entity_poly.pdbx_seq_one_letter_code
_entity_poly.pdbx_strand_id
1 'polypeptide(L)'
;MENISNQYQRQTMKNWIFILVLSVMTVGYVNAQKSTLQKQGTATQLVVDGKPFLVLGGELGNSSAACTEDIESIFPKLQRMGLNTVLVPAYWDLIEPQEGQFDFTLTDKVIRQARQNDLKVIFLWFGAWKNSMSCYAPFWFKENYKKYPRAYTQKGKPLEIASAFSENVFQADNRAFSRWLEHVAAIDKEEGTV
;
A
#
# COMPACT_ATOMS: atom_id res chain seq x y z
N MET A 1 22.96 -62.93 17.47
CA MET A 1 21.70 -62.30 17.92
C MET A 1 22.00 -60.82 18.10
N GLU A 2 21.72 -60.02 17.07
CA GLU A 2 21.82 -58.55 17.21
C GLU A 2 20.85 -58.11 18.30
N ASN A 3 21.40 -57.40 19.28
CA ASN A 3 20.71 -57.03 20.51
C ASN A 3 19.49 -56.16 20.17
N ILE A 4 18.28 -56.62 20.48
CA ILE A 4 16.99 -55.98 20.14
C ILE A 4 16.96 -54.51 20.59
N SER A 5 17.68 -54.18 21.67
CA SER A 5 17.90 -52.81 22.15
C SER A 5 18.57 -51.89 21.12
N ASN A 6 19.58 -52.37 20.38
CA ASN A 6 20.29 -51.58 19.37
C ASN A 6 19.44 -51.32 18.13
N GLN A 7 18.55 -52.26 17.78
CA GLN A 7 17.61 -52.08 16.67
C GLN A 7 16.54 -51.03 17.01
N TYR A 8 16.01 -51.07 18.25
CA TYR A 8 15.06 -50.06 18.74
C TYR A 8 15.68 -48.66 18.79
N GLN A 9 16.90 -48.52 19.30
CA GLN A 9 17.61 -47.24 19.34
C GLN A 9 17.93 -46.68 17.94
N ARG A 10 18.28 -47.54 16.97
CA ARG A 10 18.47 -47.11 15.58
C ARG A 10 17.17 -46.64 14.92
N GLN A 11 16.06 -47.31 15.22
CA GLN A 11 14.75 -46.96 14.66
C GLN A 11 14.22 -45.65 15.25
N THR A 12 14.38 -45.45 16.56
CA THR A 12 14.03 -44.17 17.20
C THR A 12 14.92 -43.05 16.66
N MET A 13 16.24 -43.22 16.61
CA MET A 13 17.13 -42.21 16.02
C MET A 13 16.77 -41.85 14.57
N LYS A 14 16.41 -42.82 13.72
CA LYS A 14 15.93 -42.56 12.35
C LYS A 14 14.64 -41.76 12.32
N ASN A 15 13.67 -42.09 13.17
CA ASN A 15 12.40 -41.35 13.26
C ASN A 15 12.61 -39.91 13.75
N TRP A 16 13.52 -39.70 14.69
CA TRP A 16 13.86 -38.36 15.18
C TRP A 16 14.60 -37.54 14.11
N ILE A 17 15.50 -38.15 13.33
CA ILE A 17 16.15 -37.50 12.18
C ILE A 17 15.11 -37.14 11.11
N PHE A 18 14.14 -38.02 10.83
CA PHE A 18 13.09 -37.75 9.85
C PHE A 18 12.17 -36.59 10.26
N ILE A 19 11.81 -36.52 11.56
CA ILE A 19 11.02 -35.40 12.12
C ILE A 19 11.83 -34.09 12.07
N LEU A 20 13.13 -34.14 12.36
CA LEU A 20 14.00 -32.97 12.34
C LEU A 20 14.17 -32.44 10.91
N VAL A 21 14.34 -33.31 9.91
CA VAL A 21 14.40 -32.94 8.48
C VAL A 21 13.06 -32.39 7.98
N LEU A 22 11.91 -32.93 8.42
CA LEU A 22 10.59 -32.37 8.07
C LEU A 22 10.37 -30.97 8.69
N SER A 23 10.84 -30.74 9.92
CA SER A 23 10.70 -29.44 10.60
C SER A 23 11.55 -28.32 9.98
N VAL A 24 12.65 -28.66 9.31
CA VAL A 24 13.53 -27.69 8.64
C VAL A 24 12.96 -27.25 7.27
N MET A 25 12.07 -28.04 6.67
CA MET A 25 11.41 -27.70 5.39
C MET A 25 10.24 -26.72 5.55
N THR A 26 9.76 -26.44 6.77
CA THR A 26 8.65 -25.51 7.03
C THR A 26 9.08 -24.13 7.48
N VAL A 27 10.35 -23.75 7.27
CA VAL A 27 10.72 -22.32 7.34
C VAL A 27 10.34 -21.70 6.01
N GLY A 28 9.06 -21.39 5.85
CA GLY A 28 8.62 -20.47 4.81
C GLY A 28 9.36 -19.16 5.01
N TYR A 29 10.22 -18.80 4.06
CA TYR A 29 10.74 -17.44 3.99
C TYR A 29 9.55 -16.55 3.71
N VAL A 30 9.00 -15.94 4.76
CA VAL A 30 8.08 -14.81 4.61
C VAL A 30 8.94 -13.63 4.14
N ASN A 31 9.31 -13.65 2.86
CA ASN A 31 9.78 -12.45 2.20
C ASN A 31 8.54 -11.58 2.01
N ALA A 32 8.39 -10.58 2.87
CA ALA A 32 7.54 -9.46 2.52
C ALA A 32 7.99 -8.95 1.14
N GLN A 33 7.05 -8.70 0.24
CA GLN A 33 7.37 -8.17 -1.08
C GLN A 33 8.31 -6.98 -0.92
N LYS A 34 9.43 -7.07 -1.61
CA LYS A 34 10.47 -6.05 -1.57
C LYS A 34 10.51 -5.34 -2.90
N SER A 35 9.67 -4.30 -3.02
CA SER A 35 9.71 -3.38 -4.15
C SER A 35 10.87 -2.39 -3.94
N THR A 36 11.83 -2.36 -4.86
CA THR A 36 12.98 -1.46 -4.78
C THR A 36 13.31 -0.85 -6.14
N LEU A 37 13.82 0.38 -6.11
CA LEU A 37 14.47 0.97 -7.27
C LEU A 37 15.96 0.63 -7.22
N GLN A 38 16.44 -0.10 -8.22
CA GLN A 38 17.84 -0.51 -8.33
C GLN A 38 18.48 0.11 -9.57
N LYS A 39 19.68 0.67 -9.41
CA LYS A 39 20.49 1.12 -10.56
C LYS A 39 21.09 -0.09 -11.29
N GLN A 40 20.99 -0.11 -12.61
CA GLN A 40 21.65 -1.07 -13.48
C GLN A 40 22.35 -0.31 -14.62
N GLY A 41 23.68 -0.15 -14.51
CA GLY A 41 24.45 0.69 -15.42
C GLY A 41 23.97 2.15 -15.37
N THR A 42 23.48 2.66 -16.49
CA THR A 42 22.92 4.02 -16.61
C THR A 42 21.41 4.10 -16.35
N ALA A 43 20.72 2.96 -16.21
CA ALA A 43 19.28 2.88 -16.01
C ALA A 43 18.91 2.64 -14.54
N THR A 44 17.66 2.92 -14.17
CA THR A 44 17.05 2.52 -12.89
C THR A 44 15.88 1.60 -13.18
N GLN A 45 15.82 0.45 -12.49
CA GLN A 45 14.77 -0.55 -12.63
C GLN A 45 13.94 -0.62 -11.36
N LEU A 46 12.64 -0.78 -11.53
CA LEU A 46 11.78 -1.30 -10.48
C LEU A 46 12.01 -2.82 -10.39
N VAL A 47 12.38 -3.28 -9.21
CA VAL A 47 12.55 -4.70 -8.88
C VAL A 47 11.46 -5.07 -7.88
N VAL A 48 10.64 -6.06 -8.22
CA VAL A 48 9.57 -6.61 -7.38
C VAL A 48 9.86 -8.11 -7.21
N ASP A 49 9.85 -8.58 -5.97
CA ASP A 49 10.17 -9.97 -5.61
C ASP A 49 11.49 -10.48 -6.22
N GLY A 50 12.49 -9.60 -6.22
CA GLY A 50 13.84 -9.89 -6.73
C GLY A 50 13.96 -9.94 -8.26
N LYS A 51 12.90 -9.60 -9.00
CA LYS A 51 12.88 -9.61 -10.48
C LYS A 51 12.60 -8.21 -11.02
N PRO A 52 13.25 -7.80 -12.14
CA PRO A 52 12.85 -6.58 -12.84
C PRO A 52 11.36 -6.62 -13.20
N PHE A 53 10.65 -5.54 -12.91
CA PHE A 53 9.21 -5.42 -13.11
C PHE A 53 8.90 -4.22 -14.00
N LEU A 54 8.16 -4.47 -15.08
CA LEU A 54 7.65 -3.42 -15.96
C LEU A 54 6.19 -3.14 -15.58
N VAL A 55 5.91 -1.90 -15.20
CA VAL A 55 4.54 -1.45 -14.93
C VAL A 55 3.79 -1.30 -16.25
N LEU A 56 2.86 -2.22 -16.51
CA LEU A 56 1.83 -2.08 -17.53
C LEU A 56 0.57 -1.54 -16.82
N GLY A 57 0.60 -0.23 -16.60
CA GLY A 57 -0.29 0.48 -15.68
C GLY A 57 -1.53 1.06 -16.35
N GLY A 58 -2.65 1.06 -15.62
CA GLY A 58 -3.82 1.88 -15.89
C GLY A 58 -4.17 2.76 -14.70
N GLU A 59 -4.31 4.07 -14.92
CA GLU A 59 -4.73 5.01 -13.88
C GLU A 59 -6.24 5.18 -13.88
N LEU A 60 -6.85 5.07 -12.70
CA LEU A 60 -8.27 5.31 -12.52
C LEU A 60 -8.58 6.81 -12.58
N GLY A 61 -9.79 7.14 -13.02
CA GLY A 61 -10.30 8.50 -12.93
C GLY A 61 -10.31 8.98 -11.48
N ASN A 62 -10.19 10.30 -11.28
CA ASN A 62 -10.02 10.89 -9.95
C ASN A 62 -11.10 10.51 -8.94
N SER A 63 -12.31 10.13 -9.37
CA SER A 63 -13.43 9.77 -8.50
C SER A 63 -13.91 8.33 -8.70
N SER A 64 -13.12 7.50 -9.40
CA SER A 64 -13.50 6.14 -9.79
C SER A 64 -13.17 5.07 -8.73
N ALA A 65 -12.79 5.49 -7.52
CA ALA A 65 -12.53 4.59 -6.39
C ALA A 65 -13.12 5.14 -5.07
N ALA A 66 -14.12 6.03 -5.16
CA ALA A 66 -14.70 6.72 -4.00
C ALA A 66 -15.74 5.89 -3.23
N CYS A 67 -16.16 4.75 -3.77
CA CYS A 67 -16.98 3.75 -3.08
C CYS A 67 -16.53 2.32 -3.43
N THR A 68 -17.02 1.35 -2.66
CA THR A 68 -16.65 -0.07 -2.84
C THR A 68 -17.14 -0.64 -4.18
N GLU A 69 -18.30 -0.21 -4.64
CA GLU A 69 -18.96 -0.71 -5.86
C GLU A 69 -18.18 -0.29 -7.12
N ASP A 70 -17.68 0.95 -7.14
CA ASP A 70 -16.85 1.44 -8.25
C ASP A 70 -15.56 0.60 -8.38
N ILE A 71 -14.91 0.31 -7.26
CA ILE A 71 -13.69 -0.50 -7.20
C ILE A 71 -13.97 -1.94 -7.70
N GLU A 72 -15.05 -2.57 -7.24
CA GLU A 72 -15.45 -3.92 -7.68
C GLU A 72 -15.69 -3.98 -9.19
N SER A 73 -16.34 -2.96 -9.74
CA SER A 73 -16.74 -2.95 -11.15
C SER A 73 -15.55 -2.83 -12.10
N ILE A 74 -14.50 -2.09 -11.73
CA ILE A 74 -13.44 -1.68 -12.66
C ILE A 74 -12.27 -2.67 -12.73
N PHE A 75 -11.90 -3.33 -11.63
CA PHE A 75 -10.71 -4.19 -11.57
C PHE A 75 -10.73 -5.37 -12.56
N PRO A 76 -11.86 -6.10 -12.71
CA PRO A 76 -11.95 -7.16 -13.72
C PRO A 76 -11.77 -6.65 -15.15
N LYS A 77 -12.14 -5.39 -15.43
CA LYS A 77 -11.91 -4.78 -16.75
C LYS A 77 -10.44 -4.53 -17.00
N LEU A 78 -9.70 -4.04 -16.00
CA LEU A 78 -8.26 -3.77 -16.10
C LEU A 78 -7.47 -5.06 -16.38
N GLN A 79 -7.83 -6.15 -15.71
CA GLN A 79 -7.24 -7.47 -15.95
C GLN A 79 -7.50 -7.95 -17.38
N ARG A 80 -8.73 -7.81 -17.90
CA ARG A 80 -9.05 -8.15 -19.29
C ARG A 80 -8.33 -7.28 -20.33
N MET A 81 -7.90 -6.07 -19.96
CA MET A 81 -7.07 -5.21 -20.81
C MET A 81 -5.60 -5.66 -20.85
N GLY A 82 -5.20 -6.66 -20.05
CA GLY A 82 -3.83 -7.16 -19.98
C GLY A 82 -2.91 -6.27 -19.13
N LEU A 83 -3.47 -5.43 -18.26
CA LEU A 83 -2.69 -4.62 -17.31
C LEU A 83 -2.21 -5.50 -16.15
N ASN A 84 -1.05 -5.16 -15.59
CA ASN A 84 -0.50 -5.83 -14.41
C ASN A 84 -0.51 -4.95 -13.15
N THR A 85 -0.82 -3.65 -13.32
CA THR A 85 -0.79 -2.68 -12.24
C THR A 85 -1.93 -1.67 -12.41
N VAL A 86 -2.58 -1.31 -11.31
CA VAL A 86 -3.57 -0.23 -11.28
C VAL A 86 -3.07 0.93 -10.42
N LEU A 87 -3.22 2.16 -10.93
CA LEU A 87 -2.97 3.36 -10.14
C LEU A 87 -4.30 3.85 -9.56
N VAL A 88 -4.41 3.91 -8.24
CA VAL A 88 -5.67 4.17 -7.53
C VAL A 88 -5.52 5.34 -6.56
N PRO A 89 -6.43 6.34 -6.58
CA PRO A 89 -6.42 7.39 -5.57
C PRO A 89 -6.64 6.85 -4.15
N ALA A 90 -5.85 7.36 -3.21
CA ALA A 90 -6.07 7.26 -1.77
C ALA A 90 -6.51 8.66 -1.27
N TYR A 91 -7.80 8.78 -0.94
CA TYR A 91 -8.44 10.06 -0.63
C TYR A 91 -8.30 10.42 0.84
N TRP A 92 -7.60 11.51 1.18
CA TRP A 92 -7.42 11.88 2.59
C TRP A 92 -8.75 12.20 3.28
N ASP A 93 -9.66 12.91 2.61
CA ASP A 93 -11.00 13.23 3.15
C ASP A 93 -11.86 12.00 3.48
N LEU A 94 -11.70 10.89 2.76
CA LEU A 94 -12.39 9.63 3.06
C LEU A 94 -11.60 8.77 4.05
N ILE A 95 -10.28 8.86 4.05
CA ILE A 95 -9.40 8.11 4.97
C ILE A 95 -9.46 8.68 6.39
N GLU A 96 -9.59 10.00 6.54
CA GLU A 96 -9.65 10.68 7.84
C GLU A 96 -10.80 11.70 7.88
N PRO A 97 -12.07 11.24 7.84
CA PRO A 97 -13.24 12.12 7.75
C PRO A 97 -13.37 13.08 8.94
N GLN A 98 -12.86 12.69 10.11
CA GLN A 98 -12.71 13.54 11.31
C GLN A 98 -11.27 13.47 11.80
N GLU A 99 -10.70 14.57 12.31
CA GLU A 99 -9.30 14.63 12.74
C GLU A 99 -9.01 13.52 13.76
N GLY A 100 -8.10 12.60 13.42
CA GLY A 100 -7.69 11.44 14.22
C GLY A 100 -8.59 10.22 14.13
N GLN A 101 -9.67 10.23 13.36
CA GLN A 101 -10.55 9.07 13.12
C GLN A 101 -10.36 8.55 11.70
N PHE A 102 -9.82 7.34 11.58
CA PHE A 102 -9.45 6.76 10.30
C PHE A 102 -10.46 5.71 9.82
N ASP A 103 -10.75 5.72 8.52
CA ASP A 103 -11.52 4.70 7.80
C ASP A 103 -10.71 4.17 6.61
N PHE A 104 -10.29 2.91 6.69
CA PHE A 104 -9.48 2.27 5.65
C PHE A 104 -10.29 1.35 4.72
N THR A 105 -11.62 1.38 4.78
CA THR A 105 -12.51 0.48 4.03
C THR A 105 -12.20 0.45 2.53
N LEU A 106 -11.97 1.62 1.91
CA LEU A 106 -11.63 1.70 0.48
C LEU A 106 -10.23 1.15 0.18
N THR A 107 -9.25 1.42 1.06
CA THR A 107 -7.88 0.88 0.93
C THR A 107 -7.91 -0.66 0.95
N ASP A 108 -8.61 -1.24 1.91
CA ASP A 108 -8.77 -2.69 2.05
C ASP A 108 -9.48 -3.29 0.83
N LYS A 109 -10.48 -2.57 0.33
CA LYS A 109 -11.22 -3.01 -0.84
C LYS A 109 -10.34 -3.04 -2.09
N VAL A 110 -9.55 -1.99 -2.31
CA VAL A 110 -8.60 -1.90 -3.43
C VAL A 110 -7.61 -3.06 -3.38
N ILE A 111 -6.96 -3.30 -2.24
CA ILE A 111 -5.97 -4.37 -2.10
C ILE A 111 -6.62 -5.74 -2.35
N ARG A 112 -7.80 -5.99 -1.78
CA ARG A 112 -8.53 -7.25 -1.99
C ARG A 112 -8.93 -7.45 -3.46
N GLN A 113 -9.43 -6.41 -4.12
CA GLN A 113 -9.80 -6.49 -5.54
C GLN A 113 -8.58 -6.69 -6.44
N ALA A 114 -7.45 -6.06 -6.13
CA ALA A 114 -6.20 -6.26 -6.85
C ALA A 114 -5.74 -7.72 -6.77
N ARG A 115 -5.71 -8.31 -5.57
CA ARG A 115 -5.37 -9.73 -5.37
C ARG A 115 -6.30 -10.67 -6.15
N GLN A 116 -7.61 -10.40 -6.14
CA GLN A 116 -8.60 -11.20 -6.86
C GLN A 116 -8.45 -11.13 -8.39
N ASN A 117 -7.80 -10.10 -8.91
CA ASN A 117 -7.64 -9.85 -10.35
C ASN A 117 -6.18 -9.93 -10.80
N ASP A 118 -5.27 -10.45 -9.97
CA ASP A 118 -3.83 -10.57 -10.27
C ASP A 118 -3.19 -9.24 -10.70
N LEU A 119 -3.52 -8.16 -9.99
CA LEU A 119 -2.98 -6.82 -10.21
C LEU A 119 -2.10 -6.40 -9.04
N LYS A 120 -1.04 -5.63 -9.33
CA LYS A 120 -0.35 -4.78 -8.35
C LYS A 120 -1.06 -3.44 -8.23
N VAL A 121 -0.84 -2.72 -7.13
CA VAL A 121 -1.43 -1.42 -6.86
C VAL A 121 -0.34 -0.37 -6.68
N ILE A 122 -0.50 0.77 -7.34
CA ILE A 122 0.23 1.99 -7.01
C ILE A 122 -0.81 2.98 -6.48
N PHE A 123 -0.75 3.28 -5.19
CA PHE A 123 -1.64 4.29 -4.63
C PHE A 123 -1.17 5.70 -4.95
N LEU A 124 -2.12 6.58 -5.23
CA LEU A 124 -1.92 8.01 -5.43
C LEU A 124 -2.45 8.75 -4.21
N TRP A 125 -1.57 9.18 -3.31
CA TRP A 125 -1.97 9.93 -2.12
C TRP A 125 -2.53 11.31 -2.51
N PHE A 126 -3.85 11.47 -2.43
CA PHE A 126 -4.54 12.75 -2.64
C PHE A 126 -4.70 13.44 -1.28
N GLY A 127 -3.57 13.92 -0.75
CA GLY A 127 -3.46 14.64 0.52
C GLY A 127 -3.72 16.14 0.41
N ALA A 128 -2.84 16.94 1.00
CA ALA A 128 -2.97 18.39 1.05
C ALA A 128 -2.97 19.06 -0.33
N TRP A 129 -2.43 18.40 -1.37
CA TRP A 129 -2.41 18.92 -2.74
C TRP A 129 -2.76 17.87 -3.78
N LYS A 130 -3.70 18.21 -4.66
CA LYS A 130 -4.05 17.49 -5.88
C LYS A 130 -4.36 18.51 -6.97
N ASN A 131 -3.64 18.45 -8.10
CA ASN A 131 -3.72 19.47 -9.15
C ASN A 131 -3.60 20.89 -8.57
N SER A 132 -2.62 21.10 -7.67
CA SER A 132 -2.39 22.29 -6.82
C SER A 132 -3.40 22.54 -5.69
N MET A 133 -4.65 22.11 -5.82
CA MET A 133 -5.70 22.45 -4.85
C MET A 133 -5.76 21.46 -3.69
N SER A 134 -6.30 21.89 -2.56
CA SER A 134 -6.51 21.05 -1.38
C SER A 134 -7.91 20.41 -1.36
N CYS A 135 -8.46 20.04 -2.51
CA CYS A 135 -9.87 19.60 -2.61
C CYS A 135 -10.16 18.27 -1.91
N TYR A 136 -9.20 17.34 -1.91
CA TYR A 136 -9.27 16.02 -1.24
C TYR A 136 -8.77 16.03 0.20
N ALA A 137 -8.34 17.19 0.73
CA ALA A 137 -8.11 17.30 2.16
C ALA A 137 -9.46 17.25 2.92
N PRO A 138 -9.52 16.70 4.15
CA PRO A 138 -10.74 16.61 4.93
C PRO A 138 -11.40 17.97 5.21
N PHE A 139 -12.70 17.96 5.51
CA PHE A 139 -13.44 19.20 5.81
C PHE A 139 -12.85 19.95 7.02
N TRP A 140 -12.50 19.24 8.10
CA TRP A 140 -11.90 19.83 9.31
C TRP A 140 -10.56 20.53 9.04
N PHE A 141 -9.80 20.07 8.04
CA PHE A 141 -8.57 20.69 7.58
C PHE A 141 -8.89 21.95 6.78
N LYS A 142 -9.82 21.81 5.82
CA LYS A 142 -10.20 22.89 4.90
C LYS A 142 -10.95 24.02 5.60
N GLU A 143 -11.72 23.80 6.65
CA GLU A 143 -12.48 24.88 7.28
C GLU A 143 -11.62 25.75 8.21
N ASN A 144 -10.54 25.20 8.76
CA ASN A 144 -9.75 25.84 9.80
C ASN A 144 -8.53 26.57 9.24
N TYR A 145 -8.74 27.66 8.51
CA TYR A 145 -7.66 28.46 7.90
C TYR A 145 -6.69 29.10 8.90
N LYS A 146 -7.09 29.22 10.18
CA LYS A 146 -6.20 29.73 11.24
C LYS A 146 -5.14 28.69 11.59
N LYS A 147 -5.54 27.42 11.70
CA LYS A 147 -4.62 26.30 11.98
C LYS A 147 -3.89 25.87 10.70
N TYR A 148 -4.60 25.77 9.58
CA TYR A 148 -4.12 25.31 8.27
C TYR A 148 -4.24 26.43 7.23
N PRO A 149 -3.28 27.36 7.17
CA PRO A 149 -3.37 28.54 6.32
C PRO A 149 -3.32 28.19 4.83
N ARG A 150 -4.04 28.97 4.04
CA ARG A 150 -3.98 28.94 2.58
C ARG A 150 -2.76 29.70 2.05
N ALA A 151 -2.35 29.37 0.83
CA ALA A 151 -1.50 30.23 0.03
C ALA A 151 -2.27 31.49 -0.40
N TYR A 152 -1.56 32.60 -0.52
CA TYR A 152 -2.11 33.88 -0.93
C TYR A 152 -1.39 34.36 -2.19
N THR A 153 -2.16 34.99 -3.08
CA THR A 153 -1.58 35.77 -4.19
C THR A 153 -0.84 36.99 -3.64
N GLN A 154 0.01 37.61 -4.47
CA GLN A 154 0.69 38.87 -4.13
C GLN A 154 -0.28 39.99 -3.68
N LYS A 155 -1.53 39.96 -4.17
CA LYS A 155 -2.58 40.94 -3.81
C LYS A 155 -3.35 40.59 -2.53
N GLY A 156 -2.93 39.58 -1.78
CA GLY A 156 -3.60 39.16 -0.54
C GLY A 156 -4.91 38.39 -0.74
N LYS A 157 -5.21 37.91 -1.95
CA LYS A 157 -6.33 36.99 -2.19
C LYS A 157 -5.96 35.56 -1.79
N PRO A 158 -6.74 34.86 -0.94
CA PRO A 158 -6.50 33.45 -0.63
C PRO A 158 -6.81 32.55 -1.83
N LEU A 159 -6.07 31.45 -1.95
CA LEU A 159 -6.26 30.40 -2.95
C LEU A 159 -6.85 29.13 -2.30
N GLU A 160 -7.46 28.24 -3.08
CA GLU A 160 -7.91 26.91 -2.62
C GLU A 160 -6.73 25.92 -2.43
N ILE A 161 -5.60 26.44 -1.94
CA ILE A 161 -4.31 25.76 -1.89
C ILE A 161 -3.78 25.95 -0.46
N ALA A 162 -3.52 24.87 0.27
CA ALA A 162 -2.83 24.94 1.55
C ALA A 162 -1.41 25.50 1.38
N SER A 163 -0.97 26.34 2.30
CA SER A 163 0.38 26.92 2.27
C SER A 163 1.41 25.84 2.57
N ALA A 164 2.36 25.63 1.65
CA ALA A 164 3.49 24.73 1.85
C ALA A 164 4.49 25.23 2.93
N PHE A 165 4.35 26.47 3.39
CA PHE A 165 5.20 27.05 4.46
C PHE A 165 4.63 26.82 5.86
N SER A 166 3.53 26.07 6.00
CA SER A 166 2.90 25.82 7.28
C SER A 166 3.31 24.47 7.87
N GLU A 167 3.92 24.50 9.05
CA GLU A 167 4.23 23.30 9.82
C GLU A 167 2.95 22.51 10.17
N ASN A 168 1.85 23.19 10.49
CA ASN A 168 0.59 22.51 10.80
C ASN A 168 0.04 21.73 9.60
N VAL A 169 0.18 22.27 8.38
CA VAL A 169 -0.22 21.58 7.14
C VAL A 169 0.64 20.35 6.93
N PHE A 170 1.97 20.49 7.03
CA PHE A 170 2.91 19.38 6.93
C PHE A 170 2.59 18.29 7.95
N GLN A 171 2.40 18.64 9.22
CA GLN A 171 2.15 17.70 10.30
C GLN A 171 0.80 17.00 10.16
N ALA A 172 -0.24 17.67 9.66
CA ALA A 172 -1.54 17.03 9.42
C ALA A 172 -1.46 15.98 8.30
N ASP A 173 -0.90 16.35 7.14
CA ASP A 173 -0.75 15.43 6.01
C ASP A 173 0.17 14.25 6.38
N ASN A 174 1.33 14.54 6.99
CA ASN A 174 2.29 13.53 7.42
C ASN A 174 1.68 12.52 8.41
N ARG A 175 0.91 12.96 9.40
CA ARG A 175 0.24 12.05 10.34
C ARG A 175 -0.73 11.12 9.60
N ALA A 176 -1.56 11.68 8.73
CA ALA A 176 -2.55 10.90 7.99
C ALA A 176 -1.88 9.89 7.05
N PHE A 177 -0.90 10.35 6.28
CA PHE A 177 -0.12 9.52 5.37
C PHE A 177 0.63 8.41 6.12
N SER A 178 1.24 8.73 7.27
CA SER A 178 1.93 7.74 8.11
C SER A 178 0.97 6.68 8.65
N ARG A 179 -0.21 7.08 9.17
CA ARG A 179 -1.21 6.12 9.66
C ARG A 179 -1.77 5.24 8.55
N TRP A 180 -1.96 5.80 7.37
CA TRP A 180 -2.38 5.04 6.20
C TRP A 180 -1.30 4.06 5.73
N LEU A 181 -0.02 4.47 5.69
CA LEU A 181 1.10 3.57 5.39
C LEU A 181 1.26 2.46 6.42
N GLU A 182 1.11 2.76 7.71
CA GLU A 182 1.11 1.76 8.80
C GLU A 182 0.03 0.70 8.58
N HIS A 183 -1.18 1.14 8.18
CA HIS A 183 -2.28 0.24 7.87
C HIS A 183 -1.99 -0.64 6.66
N VAL A 184 -1.54 -0.06 5.54
CA VAL A 184 -1.13 -0.81 4.33
C VAL A 184 -0.04 -1.84 4.69
N ALA A 185 0.98 -1.43 5.43
CA ALA A 185 2.06 -2.32 5.86
C ALA A 185 1.55 -3.47 6.74
N ALA A 186 0.52 -3.25 7.57
CA ALA A 186 -0.05 -4.29 8.42
C ALA A 186 -0.83 -5.34 7.62
N ILE A 187 -1.58 -4.93 6.59
CA ILE A 187 -2.48 -5.84 5.85
C ILE A 187 -1.88 -6.44 4.58
N ASP A 188 -0.77 -5.88 4.10
CA ASP A 188 -0.14 -6.26 2.82
C ASP A 188 1.29 -6.78 2.95
N LYS A 189 1.76 -6.97 4.20
CA LYS A 189 3.11 -7.46 4.49
C LYS A 189 3.47 -8.76 3.77
N GLU A 190 2.54 -9.70 3.66
CA GLU A 190 2.81 -11.04 3.15
C GLU A 190 2.70 -11.11 1.63
N GLU A 191 1.64 -10.53 1.07
CA GLU A 191 1.30 -10.68 -0.36
C GLU A 191 2.00 -9.67 -1.26
N GLY A 192 2.31 -8.47 -0.75
CA GLY A 192 2.91 -7.44 -1.60
C GLY A 192 2.02 -7.03 -2.76
N THR A 193 0.80 -6.63 -2.49
CA THR A 193 -0.06 -6.11 -3.54
C THR A 193 0.42 -4.71 -3.97
N VAL A 194 0.93 -3.93 -3.02
CA VAL A 194 1.39 -2.55 -3.15
C VAL A 194 2.91 -2.45 -3.30
#